data_AF-A0A1S3XI68-F1
#
_entry.id   AF-A0A1S3XI68-F1
#
_cell.length_a   1.000
_cell.length_b   1.000
_cell.length_c   1.000
_cell.angle_alpha   90.00
_cell.angle_beta   90.00
_cell.angle_gamma   90.00
#
_symmetry.space_group_name_H-M   'P 1'
#
loop_
_entity.id
_entity.type
_entity.pdbx_description
1 polymer ?
#
loop_
_entity_poly.entity_id
_entity_poly.type
_entity_poly.pdbx_seq_one_letter_code
_entity_poly.pdbx_strand_id
1 'polypeptide(L)'
;MSLEIDVKSYTKAVRSTFLGEAHNGDIIFAESLEAFGGGLDDPLSVSLGGPIITKFITALRELATYKELIRSQVEHVLVDRVSQFLSVDLQDVKESRRRFDKAASTYDQTRERFASLKKNARDEVVAEIEEVSPFSEKGSLCGLFILMSLSFSLT
;
A
#
# COMPACT_ATOMS: atom_id res chain seq x y z
N MET A 1 -6.41 -3.19 -12.16
CA MET A 1 -6.54 -1.71 -12.16
C MET A 1 -7.63 -1.27 -11.18
N SER A 2 -8.81 -1.90 -11.18
CA SER A 2 -9.89 -1.62 -10.20
C SER A 2 -9.45 -1.76 -8.74
N LEU A 3 -8.80 -2.86 -8.36
CA LEU A 3 -8.29 -3.05 -6.98
C LEU A 3 -7.30 -1.97 -6.53
N GLU A 4 -6.48 -1.41 -7.43
CA GLU A 4 -5.51 -0.35 -7.06
C GLU A 4 -6.23 0.99 -6.80
N ILE A 5 -7.26 1.28 -7.59
CA ILE A 5 -8.12 2.45 -7.41
C ILE A 5 -8.90 2.32 -6.09
N ASP A 6 -9.41 1.12 -5.79
CA ASP A 6 -10.15 0.84 -4.56
C ASP A 6 -9.28 0.98 -3.31
N VAL A 7 -8.06 0.43 -3.30
CA VAL A 7 -7.16 0.55 -2.13
C VAL A 7 -6.66 1.99 -1.94
N LYS A 8 -6.36 2.72 -3.02
CA LYS A 8 -6.01 4.16 -2.94
C LYS A 8 -7.17 5.01 -2.44
N SER A 9 -8.39 4.73 -2.93
CA SER A 9 -9.61 5.39 -2.47
C SER A 9 -9.87 5.13 -0.98
N TYR A 10 -9.74 3.87 -0.56
CA TYR A 10 -9.90 3.47 0.84
C TYR A 10 -8.85 4.14 1.74
N THR A 11 -7.58 4.16 1.33
CA THR A 11 -6.50 4.82 2.10
C THR A 11 -6.76 6.32 2.26
N LYS A 12 -7.27 6.99 1.22
CA LYS A 12 -7.66 8.40 1.28
C LYS A 12 -8.87 8.62 2.18
N ALA A 13 -9.86 7.73 2.15
CA ALA A 13 -11.04 7.81 3.00
C ALA A 13 -10.70 7.61 4.49
N VAL A 14 -9.84 6.63 4.79
CA VAL A 14 -9.27 6.44 6.14
C VAL A 14 -8.53 7.71 6.55
N ARG A 15 -7.61 8.22 5.73
CA ARG A 15 -6.90 9.45 6.05
C ARG A 15 -7.84 10.63 6.31
N SER A 16 -8.89 10.82 5.50
CA SER A 16 -9.84 11.93 5.70
C SER A 16 -10.68 11.79 6.96
N THR A 17 -11.08 10.58 7.33
CA THR A 17 -11.92 10.32 8.51
C THR A 17 -11.13 10.42 9.81
N PHE A 18 -9.86 10.01 9.79
CA PHE A 18 -8.97 10.11 10.94
C PHE A 18 -8.28 11.47 11.04
N LEU A 19 -7.97 12.14 9.92
CA LEU A 19 -7.26 13.44 9.92
C LEU A 19 -8.15 14.69 9.86
N GLY A 20 -9.46 14.55 9.67
CA GLY A 20 -10.37 15.69 9.49
C GLY A 20 -10.44 16.63 10.71
N GLU A 21 -10.63 17.93 10.43
CA GLU A 21 -10.60 19.07 11.37
C GLU A 21 -11.61 18.99 12.54
N ALA A 22 -12.58 18.07 12.51
CA ALA A 22 -13.63 17.96 13.53
C ALA A 22 -13.19 17.24 14.84
N HIS A 23 -11.91 16.91 14.99
CA HIS A 23 -11.45 16.06 16.09
C HIS A 23 -11.31 16.75 17.45
N ASN A 24 -11.39 18.09 17.51
CA ASN A 24 -11.16 18.83 18.75
C ASN A 24 -12.44 19.16 19.54
N GLY A 25 -13.60 18.58 19.18
CA GLY A 25 -14.85 18.84 19.91
C GLY A 25 -14.75 18.62 21.42
N ASP A 26 -14.04 17.56 21.84
CA ASP A 26 -13.83 17.24 23.25
C ASP A 26 -12.96 18.30 23.96
N ILE A 27 -11.94 18.81 23.26
CA ILE A 27 -11.03 19.85 23.77
C ILE A 27 -11.77 21.19 23.88
N ILE A 28 -12.50 21.59 22.83
CA ILE A 28 -13.28 22.84 22.79
C ILE A 28 -14.37 22.81 23.87
N PHE A 29 -15.01 21.65 24.07
CA PHE A 29 -16.00 21.48 25.12
C PHE A 29 -15.37 21.53 26.52
N ALA A 30 -14.20 20.92 26.71
CA ALA A 30 -13.45 21.02 27.96
C ALA A 30 -13.05 22.47 28.28
N GLU A 31 -12.59 23.23 27.30
CA GLU A 31 -12.29 24.67 27.43
C GLU A 31 -13.53 25.49 27.80
N SER A 32 -14.66 25.21 27.15
CA SER A 32 -15.94 25.86 27.46
C SER A 32 -16.42 25.56 28.88
N LEU A 33 -16.21 24.31 29.33
CA LEU A 33 -16.58 23.86 30.66
C LEU A 33 -15.64 24.43 31.75
N GLU A 34 -14.36 24.62 31.42
CA GLU A 34 -13.38 25.29 32.28
C GLU A 34 -13.72 26.78 32.47
N ALA A 35 -14.10 27.46 31.39
CA ALA A 35 -14.59 28.84 31.45
C ALA A 35 -15.90 28.96 32.25
N PHE A 36 -16.80 27.99 32.13
CA PHE A 36 -18.05 27.93 32.89
C PHE A 36 -17.82 27.67 34.39
N GLY A 37 -16.86 26.82 34.73
CA GLY A 37 -16.57 26.39 36.11
C GLY A 37 -15.94 27.47 37.00
N GLY A 38 -15.60 28.64 36.46
CA GLY A 38 -15.22 29.80 37.27
C GLY A 38 -13.99 29.59 38.16
N GLY A 39 -12.97 28.87 37.70
CA GLY A 39 -11.67 28.71 38.41
C GLY A 39 -11.74 28.04 39.79
N LEU A 40 -10.57 27.70 40.35
CA LEU A 40 -10.48 27.11 41.70
C LEU A 40 -10.66 28.15 42.82
N ASP A 41 -10.65 29.44 42.47
CA ASP A 41 -10.51 30.56 43.41
C ASP A 41 -11.83 31.27 43.76
N ASP A 42 -12.98 30.85 43.18
CA ASP A 42 -14.30 31.38 43.57
C ASP A 42 -15.00 30.46 44.61
N PRO A 43 -15.22 30.93 45.85
CA PRO A 43 -15.83 30.14 46.93
C PRO A 43 -17.23 29.58 46.61
N LEU A 44 -17.99 30.24 45.71
CA LEU A 44 -19.31 29.79 45.27
C LEU A 44 -19.22 28.64 44.26
N SER A 45 -18.30 28.72 43.29
CA SER A 45 -18.00 27.63 42.35
C SER A 45 -17.59 26.34 43.09
N VAL A 46 -16.65 26.46 44.05
CA VAL A 46 -16.13 25.32 44.82
C VAL A 46 -17.22 24.58 45.60
N SER A 47 -18.24 25.31 46.08
CA SER A 47 -19.30 24.76 46.94
C SER A 47 -20.49 24.19 46.15
N LEU A 48 -20.72 24.62 44.90
CA LEU A 48 -21.91 24.26 44.11
C LEU A 48 -21.65 23.21 43.02
N GLY A 49 -20.41 23.06 42.53
CA GLY A 49 -20.12 22.08 41.47
C GLY A 49 -18.71 22.04 40.89
N GLY A 50 -17.83 22.97 41.26
CA GLY A 50 -16.46 23.08 40.75
C GLY A 50 -15.68 21.76 40.72
N PRO A 51 -15.59 20.99 41.83
CA PRO A 51 -14.86 19.71 41.84
C PRO A 51 -15.42 18.65 40.88
N ILE A 52 -16.73 18.65 40.61
CA ILE A 52 -17.36 17.75 39.65
C ILE A 52 -17.04 18.21 38.21
N ILE A 53 -17.16 19.51 37.96
CA ILE A 53 -16.83 20.14 36.69
C ILE A 53 -15.36 19.87 36.32
N THR A 54 -14.42 20.02 37.26
CA THR A 54 -13.01 19.69 37.07
C THR A 54 -12.80 18.24 36.65
N LYS A 55 -13.51 17.27 37.28
CA LYS A 55 -13.42 15.86 36.88
C LYS A 55 -13.88 15.62 35.45
N PHE A 56 -14.94 16.28 35.00
CA PHE A 56 -15.39 16.21 33.61
C PHE A 56 -14.36 16.80 32.65
N ILE A 57 -13.77 17.96 32.98
CA ILE A 57 -12.70 18.59 32.18
C ILE A 57 -11.50 17.64 32.04
N THR A 58 -11.05 17.04 33.15
CA THR A 58 -9.95 16.06 33.13
C THR A 58 -10.30 14.85 32.27
N ALA A 59 -11.47 14.26 32.43
CA ALA A 59 -11.89 13.10 31.64
C ALA A 59 -11.98 13.41 30.14
N LEU A 60 -12.45 14.59 29.74
CA LEU A 60 -12.49 15.03 28.34
C LEU A 60 -11.09 15.21 27.75
N ARG A 61 -10.16 15.77 28.51
CA ARG A 61 -8.75 15.91 28.10
C ARG A 61 -8.05 14.55 27.97
N GLU A 62 -8.32 13.64 28.89
CA GLU A 62 -7.83 12.25 28.81
C GLU A 62 -8.40 11.54 27.58
N LEU A 63 -9.71 11.65 27.34
CA LEU A 63 -10.37 11.09 26.17
C LEU A 63 -9.75 11.61 24.87
N ALA A 64 -9.54 12.94 24.77
CA ALA A 64 -8.87 13.54 23.61
C ALA A 64 -7.46 12.96 23.38
N THR A 65 -6.71 12.74 24.46
CA THR A 65 -5.37 12.15 24.40
C THR A 65 -5.39 10.71 23.87
N TYR A 66 -6.29 9.87 24.39
CA TYR A 66 -6.41 8.48 23.91
C TYR A 66 -6.88 8.41 22.45
N LYS A 67 -7.75 9.33 22.04
CA LYS A 67 -8.24 9.43 20.68
C LYS A 67 -7.12 9.78 19.70
N GLU A 68 -6.27 10.75 20.07
CA GLU A 68 -5.09 11.12 19.29
C GLU A 68 -4.05 9.98 19.22
N LEU A 69 -3.85 9.26 20.34
CA LEU A 69 -2.99 8.08 20.36
C LEU A 69 -3.45 7.00 19.37
N ILE A 70 -4.75 6.66 19.38
CA ILE A 70 -5.31 5.68 18.45
C ILE A 70 -5.17 6.17 17.01
N ARG A 71 -5.46 7.44 16.75
CA ARG A 71 -5.30 8.05 15.42
C ARG A 71 -3.86 7.92 14.92
N SER A 72 -2.88 8.30 15.73
CA SER A 72 -1.46 8.19 15.40
C SER A 72 -1.04 6.73 15.14
N GLN A 73 -1.51 5.79 15.98
CA GLN A 73 -1.21 4.38 15.78
C GLN A 73 -1.83 3.82 14.50
N VAL A 74 -3.08 4.17 14.18
CA VAL A 74 -3.74 3.76 12.94
C VAL A 74 -3.01 4.29 11.73
N GLU A 75 -2.56 5.56 11.77
CA GLU A 75 -1.79 6.16 10.70
C GLU A 75 -0.47 5.40 10.46
N HIS A 76 0.32 5.18 11.53
CA HIS A 76 1.60 4.50 11.40
C HIS A 76 1.51 3.01 11.07
N VAL A 77 0.56 2.28 11.65
CA VAL A 77 0.47 0.82 11.49
C VAL A 77 -0.24 0.44 10.20
N LEU A 78 -1.28 1.17 9.81
CA LEU A 78 -2.13 0.82 8.67
C LEU A 78 -1.86 1.72 7.46
N VAL A 79 -1.89 3.05 7.62
CA VAL A 79 -1.79 3.96 6.47
C VAL A 79 -0.40 3.91 5.84
N ASP A 80 0.66 3.99 6.65
CA ASP A 80 2.03 3.97 6.16
C ASP A 80 2.37 2.62 5.49
N ARG A 81 1.98 1.51 6.11
CA ARG A 81 2.22 0.16 5.55
C ARG A 81 1.47 -0.07 4.24
N VAL A 82 0.20 0.30 4.17
CA VAL A 82 -0.58 0.17 2.92
C VAL A 82 -0.01 1.08 1.83
N SER A 83 0.42 2.29 2.20
CA SER A 83 1.08 3.21 1.27
C SER A 83 2.40 2.65 0.73
N GLN A 84 3.22 2.04 1.59
CA GLN A 84 4.46 1.39 1.19
C GLN A 84 4.20 0.24 0.22
N PHE A 85 3.24 -0.64 0.55
CA PHE A 85 2.86 -1.76 -0.32
C PHE A 85 2.41 -1.30 -1.72
N LEU A 86 1.58 -0.26 -1.77
CA LEU A 86 1.08 0.28 -3.04
C LEU A 86 2.16 0.98 -3.89
N SER A 87 3.17 1.56 -3.25
CA SER A 87 4.19 2.38 -3.92
C SER A 87 5.42 1.58 -4.32
N VAL A 88 5.80 0.57 -3.55
CA VAL A 88 6.99 -0.25 -3.79
C VAL A 88 6.58 -1.60 -4.34
N ASP A 89 6.01 -2.47 -3.50
CA ASP A 89 5.77 -3.87 -3.83
C ASP A 89 4.88 -4.03 -5.07
N LEU A 90 3.76 -3.30 -5.12
CA LEU A 90 2.84 -3.36 -6.24
C LEU A 90 3.45 -2.80 -7.53
N GLN A 91 4.30 -1.77 -7.43
CA GLN A 91 4.97 -1.21 -8.63
C GLN A 91 6.02 -2.18 -9.17
N ASP A 92 6.78 -2.81 -8.30
CA ASP A 92 7.80 -3.80 -8.68
C ASP A 92 7.17 -5.01 -9.37
N VAL A 93 6.04 -5.50 -8.84
CA VAL A 93 5.26 -6.57 -9.48
C VAL A 93 4.75 -6.14 -10.86
N LYS A 94 4.25 -4.91 -11.00
CA LYS A 94 3.77 -4.39 -12.30
C LYS A 94 4.91 -4.28 -13.32
N GLU A 95 6.06 -3.79 -12.90
CA GLU A 95 7.23 -3.66 -13.75
C GLU A 95 7.80 -5.03 -14.15
N SER A 96 7.88 -5.97 -13.21
CA SER A 96 8.25 -7.37 -13.48
C SER A 96 7.32 -8.01 -14.51
N ARG A 97 6.00 -7.83 -14.32
CA ARG A 97 5.00 -8.34 -15.28
C ARG A 97 5.12 -7.69 -16.65
N ARG A 98 5.34 -6.38 -16.72
CA ARG A 98 5.57 -5.68 -17.99
C ARG A 98 6.79 -6.25 -18.74
N ARG A 99 7.88 -6.54 -18.03
CA ARG A 99 9.08 -7.17 -18.61
C ARG A 99 8.79 -8.58 -19.10
N PHE A 100 8.02 -9.36 -18.34
CA PHE A 100 7.59 -10.69 -18.74
C PHE A 100 6.78 -10.66 -20.04
N ASP A 101 5.75 -9.81 -20.12
CA ASP A 101 4.90 -9.71 -21.33
C ASP A 101 5.72 -9.33 -22.58
N LYS A 102 6.72 -8.45 -22.40
CA LYS A 102 7.67 -8.08 -23.47
C LYS A 102 8.55 -9.26 -23.89
N ALA A 103 9.08 -10.03 -22.95
CA ALA A 103 9.90 -11.20 -23.25
C ALA A 103 9.09 -12.30 -23.93
N ALA A 104 7.86 -12.54 -23.46
CA ALA A 104 6.92 -13.52 -24.03
C ALA A 104 6.58 -13.20 -25.49
N SER A 105 6.17 -11.96 -25.77
CA SER A 105 5.88 -11.52 -27.14
C SER A 105 7.09 -11.61 -28.08
N THR A 106 8.30 -11.33 -27.58
CA THR A 106 9.54 -11.49 -28.35
C THR A 106 9.80 -12.97 -28.66
N TYR A 107 9.62 -13.85 -27.68
CA TYR A 107 9.76 -15.29 -27.85
C TYR A 107 8.76 -15.84 -28.89
N ASP A 108 7.49 -15.46 -28.80
CA ASP A 108 6.46 -15.86 -29.75
C ASP A 108 6.80 -15.39 -31.17
N GLN A 109 7.30 -14.15 -31.31
CA GLN A 109 7.74 -13.61 -32.60
C GLN A 109 8.94 -14.38 -33.18
N THR A 110 9.94 -14.73 -32.36
CA THR A 110 11.08 -15.54 -32.81
C THR A 110 10.66 -16.95 -33.21
N ARG A 111 9.73 -17.55 -32.45
CA ARG A 111 9.18 -18.87 -32.75
C ARG A 111 8.42 -18.89 -34.08
N GLU A 112 7.60 -17.88 -34.34
CA GLU A 112 6.87 -17.77 -35.61
C GLU A 112 7.81 -17.54 -36.80
N ARG A 113 8.87 -16.73 -36.62
CA ARG A 113 9.93 -16.56 -37.63
C ARG A 113 10.68 -17.86 -37.90
N PHE A 114 11.03 -18.62 -36.86
CA PHE A 114 11.67 -19.92 -37.03
C PHE A 114 10.77 -20.93 -37.76
N ALA A 115 9.47 -20.98 -37.39
CA ALA A 115 8.50 -21.85 -38.03
C ALA A 115 8.30 -21.52 -39.52
N SER A 116 8.28 -20.23 -39.87
CA SER A 116 8.16 -19.77 -41.26
C SER A 116 9.44 -19.98 -42.09
N LEU A 117 10.63 -19.88 -41.48
CA LEU A 117 11.89 -20.24 -42.13
C LEU A 117 11.96 -21.75 -42.42
N LYS A 118 11.57 -22.60 -41.46
CA LYS A 118 11.52 -24.07 -41.65
C LYS A 118 10.57 -24.49 -42.77
N LYS A 119 9.48 -23.75 -42.99
CA LYS A 119 8.51 -24.01 -44.07
C LYS A 119 9.03 -23.61 -45.47
N ASN A 120 10.01 -22.71 -45.55
CA ASN A 120 10.50 -22.13 -46.80
C ASN A 120 11.95 -22.57 -47.18
N ALA A 121 12.66 -23.31 -46.33
CA ALA A 121 14.03 -23.75 -46.59
C ALA A 121 14.09 -25.08 -47.37
N ARG A 122 15.02 -25.20 -48.32
CA ARG A 122 15.42 -26.49 -48.92
C ARG A 122 16.32 -27.25 -47.94
N ASP A 123 16.21 -28.58 -47.92
CA ASP A 123 16.80 -29.50 -46.92
C ASP A 123 18.32 -29.33 -46.65
N GLU A 124 19.09 -28.72 -47.56
CA GLU A 124 20.55 -28.56 -47.43
C GLU A 124 20.98 -27.45 -46.44
N VAL A 125 20.11 -26.49 -46.07
CA VAL A 125 20.45 -25.40 -45.11
C VAL A 125 20.16 -25.80 -43.65
N VAL A 126 19.50 -26.93 -43.43
CA VAL A 126 19.05 -27.36 -42.09
C VAL A 126 20.23 -27.78 -41.20
N ALA A 127 21.32 -28.29 -41.78
CA ALA A 127 22.49 -28.73 -41.02
C ALA A 127 23.34 -27.55 -40.47
N GLU A 128 23.37 -26.40 -41.15
CA GLU A 128 24.13 -25.23 -40.69
C GLU A 128 23.38 -24.46 -39.57
N ILE A 129 22.05 -24.63 -39.48
CA ILE A 129 21.23 -24.08 -38.39
C ILE A 129 21.35 -24.93 -37.10
N GLU A 130 21.76 -26.20 -37.21
CA GLU A 130 21.95 -27.09 -36.05
C GLU A 130 23.21 -26.72 -35.23
N GLU A 131 24.20 -26.04 -35.81
CA GLU A 131 25.29 -25.42 -35.02
C GLU A 131 24.84 -24.18 -34.22
N VAL A 132 23.65 -23.62 -34.51
CA VAL A 132 22.97 -22.61 -33.69
C VAL A 132 22.03 -23.27 -32.66
N SER A 133 22.29 -24.53 -32.31
CA SER A 133 21.67 -25.26 -31.20
C SER A 133 22.36 -25.14 -29.83
N PRO A 134 22.87 -23.97 -29.36
CA PRO A 134 22.88 -23.69 -27.93
C PRO A 134 21.55 -23.09 -27.44
N PHE A 135 20.61 -22.75 -28.33
CA PHE A 135 19.34 -22.12 -27.96
C PHE A 135 18.29 -23.06 -27.35
N SER A 136 18.42 -24.38 -27.55
CA SER A 136 17.52 -25.39 -26.95
C SER A 136 17.76 -25.54 -25.44
N GLU A 137 19.01 -25.55 -24.98
CA GLU A 137 19.34 -25.53 -23.55
C GLU A 137 19.02 -24.19 -22.87
N LYS A 138 19.19 -23.07 -23.60
CA LYS A 138 18.83 -21.74 -23.08
C LYS A 138 17.33 -21.52 -22.98
N GLY A 139 16.52 -22.25 -23.74
CA GLY A 139 15.06 -22.26 -23.60
C GLY A 139 14.60 -22.83 -22.26
N SER A 140 15.25 -23.90 -21.79
CA SER A 140 15.03 -24.46 -20.45
C SER A 140 15.49 -23.49 -19.37
N LEU A 141 16.68 -22.89 -19.52
CA LEU A 141 17.22 -21.92 -18.56
C LEU A 141 16.39 -20.63 -18.46
N CYS A 142 15.83 -20.13 -19.57
CA CYS A 142 14.98 -18.94 -19.54
C CYS A 142 13.65 -19.23 -18.82
N GLY A 143 13.05 -20.40 -19.07
CA GLY A 143 11.89 -20.88 -18.32
C GLY A 143 12.20 -21.10 -16.82
N LEU A 144 13.38 -21.65 -16.51
CA LEU A 144 13.84 -21.85 -15.14
C LEU A 144 14.11 -20.51 -14.43
N PHE A 145 14.71 -19.52 -15.11
CA PHE A 145 14.96 -18.18 -14.56
C PHE A 145 13.64 -17.45 -14.26
N ILE A 146 12.63 -17.63 -15.11
CA ILE A 146 11.28 -17.09 -14.90
C ILE A 146 10.60 -17.78 -13.70
N LEU A 147 10.64 -19.12 -13.61
CA LEU A 147 10.08 -19.87 -12.48
C LEU A 147 10.79 -19.55 -11.15
N MET A 148 12.10 -19.35 -11.18
CA MET A 148 12.89 -18.99 -10.00
C MET A 148 12.60 -17.56 -9.54
N SER A 149 12.35 -16.63 -10.47
CA SER A 149 11.92 -15.25 -10.17
C SER A 149 10.52 -15.21 -9.57
N LEU A 150 9.59 -16.03 -10.07
CA LEU A 150 8.25 -16.19 -9.48
C LEU A 150 8.29 -16.79 -8.06
N SER A 151 9.22 -17.71 -7.80
CA SER A 151 9.39 -18.32 -6.47
C SER A 151 9.98 -17.35 -5.44
N PHE A 152 10.89 -16.46 -5.86
CA PHE A 152 11.48 -15.43 -5.01
C PHE A 152 10.51 -14.28 -4.69
N SER A 153 9.56 -13.97 -5.57
CA SER A 153 8.51 -12.97 -5.30
C SER A 153 7.31 -13.51 -4.49
N LEU A 154 7.21 -14.83 -4.27
CA LEU A 154 6.13 -15.45 -3.48
C LEU A 154 6.55 -15.88 -2.06
N THR A 155 7.83 -15.74 -1.70
CA THR A 155 8.38 -16.06 -0.36
C THR A 155 8.74 -14.78 0.37
#